data_AF-A4S6G0-F1
#
_entry.id   AF-A4S6G0-F1
#
_cell.length_a   1.000
_cell.length_b   1.000
_cell.length_c   1.000
_cell.angle_alpha   90.00
_cell.angle_beta   90.00
_cell.angle_gamma   90.00
#
_symmetry.space_group_name_H-M   'P 1'
#
loop_
_entity.id
_entity.type
_entity.pdbx_description
1 polymer ?
#
loop_
_entity_poly.entity_id
_entity_poly.type
_entity_poly.pdbx_seq_one_letter_code
_entity_poly.pdbx_strand_id
1 'polypeptide(L)'
;SASTHVAHARAIAQTAELEGGIQAFYLGTLLAILGGAGFIVVRQVLIRRELDDQAKKMGERIRAGNASAEDYFEMGSILLRKKVFTQAVRNLQAAEENWDGDEQDLALVHNALGFGYSNTDKIDDAIVEFKKSVALQPGYVTAWNNLGEAYEKKKELKEAIKCYEESLVLSPNNPTASERLEEITLRLR
;
A
#
# COMPACT_ATOMS: atom_id res chain seq x y z
N SER A 1 60.90 39.31 -8.23
CA SER A 1 59.63 39.96 -7.84
C SER A 1 58.52 39.68 -8.83
N ALA A 2 58.74 39.72 -10.16
CA ALA A 2 57.67 39.47 -11.15
C ALA A 2 57.15 38.02 -11.18
N SER A 3 58.00 36.99 -11.04
CA SER A 3 57.56 35.58 -11.11
C SER A 3 56.68 35.15 -9.93
N THR A 4 56.94 35.66 -8.73
CA THR A 4 56.14 35.41 -7.52
C THR A 4 54.75 36.05 -7.60
N HIS A 5 54.64 37.25 -8.18
CA HIS A 5 53.34 37.89 -8.41
C HIS A 5 52.49 37.13 -9.45
N VAL A 6 53.10 36.61 -10.52
CA VAL A 6 52.40 35.81 -11.54
C VAL A 6 51.92 34.46 -10.98
N ALA A 7 52.73 33.80 -10.14
CA ALA A 7 52.33 32.56 -9.48
C ALA A 7 51.17 32.76 -8.49
N HIS A 8 51.20 33.87 -7.74
CA HIS A 8 50.12 34.20 -6.81
C HIS A 8 48.81 34.53 -7.54
N ALA A 9 48.87 35.29 -8.64
CA ALA A 9 47.69 35.58 -9.47
C ALA A 9 47.08 34.32 -10.10
N ARG A 10 47.91 33.37 -10.55
CA ARG A 10 47.44 32.07 -11.06
C ARG A 10 46.77 31.23 -9.97
N ALA A 11 47.33 31.19 -8.76
CA ALA A 11 46.73 30.46 -7.65
C ALA A 11 45.34 31.02 -7.29
N ILE A 12 45.18 32.34 -7.24
CA ILE A 12 43.89 33.02 -6.97
C ILE A 12 42.86 32.72 -8.06
N ALA A 13 43.26 32.73 -9.33
CA ALA A 13 42.37 32.39 -10.44
C ALA A 13 41.90 30.92 -10.35
N GLN A 14 42.83 30.01 -10.04
CA GLN A 14 42.54 28.57 -9.92
C GLN A 14 41.63 28.26 -8.72
N THR A 15 41.77 28.98 -7.60
CA THR A 15 40.84 28.86 -6.46
C THR A 15 39.46 29.42 -6.78
N ALA A 16 39.38 30.54 -7.49
CA ALA A 16 38.09 31.13 -7.89
C ALA A 16 37.31 30.24 -8.87
N GLU A 17 38.00 29.62 -9.84
CA GLU A 17 37.39 28.64 -10.74
C GLU A 17 36.92 27.39 -9.99
N LEU A 18 37.71 26.89 -9.03
CA LEU A 18 37.34 25.74 -8.20
C LEU A 18 36.11 26.04 -7.32
N GLU A 19 36.07 27.21 -6.67
CA GLU A 19 34.92 27.66 -5.87
C GLU A 19 33.65 27.81 -6.72
N GLY A 20 33.76 28.38 -7.92
CA GLY A 20 32.64 28.48 -8.85
C GLY A 20 32.10 27.12 -9.30
N GLY A 21 32.99 26.15 -9.56
CA GLY A 21 32.61 24.78 -9.88
C GLY A 21 31.89 24.07 -8.73
N ILE A 22 32.37 24.24 -7.50
CA ILE A 22 31.75 23.69 -6.29
C ILE A 22 30.36 24.31 -6.07
N GLN A 23 30.23 25.63 -6.18
CA GLN A 23 28.94 26.32 -6.06
C GLN A 23 27.94 25.88 -7.13
N ALA A 24 28.37 25.74 -8.38
CA ALA A 24 27.53 25.25 -9.46
C ALA A 24 27.06 23.80 -9.21
N PHE A 25 27.93 22.95 -8.68
CA PHE A 25 27.57 21.58 -8.30
C PHE A 25 26.55 21.53 -7.15
N TYR A 26 26.74 22.33 -6.10
CA TYR A 26 25.78 22.44 -5.00
C TYR A 26 24.42 22.95 -5.48
N LEU A 27 24.41 24.01 -6.30
CA LEU A 27 23.16 24.56 -6.85
C LEU A 27 22.45 23.55 -7.75
N GLY A 28 23.19 22.86 -8.63
CA GLY A 28 22.64 21.81 -9.50
C GLY A 28 22.02 20.66 -8.69
N THR A 29 22.72 20.21 -7.65
CA THR A 29 22.23 19.17 -6.74
C THR A 29 20.97 19.62 -6.01
N LEU A 30 20.96 20.84 -5.48
CA LEU A 30 19.79 21.42 -4.80
C LEU A 30 18.58 21.52 -5.73
N LEU A 31 18.76 22.01 -6.95
CA LEU A 31 17.69 22.11 -7.95
C LEU A 31 17.17 20.74 -8.37
N ALA A 32 18.03 19.74 -8.50
CA ALA A 32 17.61 18.36 -8.77
C ALA A 32 16.76 17.80 -7.63
N ILE A 33 17.16 18.04 -6.38
CA ILE A 33 16.37 17.63 -5.19
C ILE A 33 15.02 18.34 -5.17
N LEU A 34 15.00 19.67 -5.36
CA LEU A 34 13.76 20.47 -5.34
C LEU A 34 12.82 20.08 -6.49
N GLY A 35 13.35 19.88 -7.70
CA GLY A 35 12.58 19.42 -8.85
C GLY A 35 12.01 18.01 -8.64
N GLY A 36 12.82 17.09 -8.11
CA GLY A 36 12.39 15.74 -7.77
C GLY A 36 11.30 15.73 -6.68
N ALA A 37 11.50 16.47 -5.59
CA ALA A 37 10.51 16.61 -4.53
C ALA A 37 9.20 17.23 -5.03
N GLY A 38 9.29 18.30 -5.84
CA GLY A 38 8.13 18.94 -6.45
C GLY A 38 7.35 17.98 -7.35
N PHE A 39 8.04 17.20 -8.19
CA PHE A 39 7.42 16.19 -9.03
C PHE A 39 6.70 15.12 -8.21
N ILE A 40 7.31 14.62 -7.13
CA ILE A 40 6.69 13.63 -6.23
C ILE A 40 5.41 14.19 -5.62
N VAL A 41 5.42 15.42 -5.11
CA VAL A 41 4.24 16.07 -4.52
C VAL A 41 3.14 16.24 -5.55
N VAL A 42 3.45 16.78 -6.73
CA VAL A 42 2.45 16.96 -7.81
C VAL A 42 1.84 15.63 -8.22
N ARG A 43 2.68 14.60 -8.44
CA ARG A 43 2.22 13.24 -8.75
C ARG A 43 1.29 12.70 -7.66
N GLN A 44 1.66 12.88 -6.39
CA GLN A 44 0.86 12.43 -5.25
C GLN A 44 -0.51 13.13 -5.20
N VAL A 45 -0.55 14.44 -5.46
CA VAL A 45 -1.80 15.22 -5.49
C VAL A 45 -2.71 14.77 -6.62
N LEU A 46 -2.17 14.53 -7.83
CA LEU A 46 -2.96 14.06 -8.96
C LEU A 46 -3.59 12.69 -8.71
N ILE A 47 -2.84 11.76 -8.11
CA ILE A 47 -3.36 10.43 -7.75
C ILE A 47 -4.48 10.55 -6.71
N ARG A 48 -4.33 11.44 -5.70
CA ARG A 48 -5.39 11.68 -4.72
C ARG A 48 -6.65 12.25 -5.37
N ARG A 49 -6.50 13.21 -6.28
CA ARG A 49 -7.63 13.87 -6.93
C ARG A 49 -8.49 12.88 -7.71
N GLU A 50 -7.88 11.99 -8.48
CA GLU A 50 -8.62 10.96 -9.24
C GLU A 50 -9.44 10.06 -8.31
N LEU A 51 -8.85 9.60 -7.20
CA LEU A 51 -9.55 8.76 -6.22
C LEU A 51 -10.73 9.48 -5.56
N ASP A 52 -10.57 10.78 -5.30
CA ASP A 52 -11.63 11.61 -4.73
C ASP A 52 -12.77 11.86 -5.74
N ASP A 53 -12.45 12.07 -7.02
CA ASP A 53 -13.42 12.24 -8.10
C ASP A 53 -14.23 10.95 -8.34
N GLN A 54 -13.57 9.79 -8.32
CA GLN A 54 -14.24 8.50 -8.41
C GLN A 54 -15.15 8.28 -7.20
N ALA A 55 -14.64 8.40 -5.97
CA ALA A 55 -15.45 8.29 -4.76
C ALA A 55 -16.67 9.23 -4.77
N LYS A 56 -16.53 10.45 -5.31
CA LYS A 56 -17.65 11.38 -5.46
C LYS A 56 -18.75 10.80 -6.36
N LYS A 57 -18.41 10.26 -7.53
CA LYS A 57 -19.37 9.66 -8.48
C LYS A 57 -20.12 8.48 -7.85
N MET A 58 -19.42 7.53 -7.23
CA MET A 58 -20.08 6.41 -6.55
C MET A 58 -20.95 6.93 -5.39
N GLY A 59 -20.47 7.91 -4.63
CA GLY A 59 -21.26 8.52 -3.56
C GLY A 59 -22.55 9.19 -4.05
N GLU A 60 -22.55 9.77 -5.25
CA GLU A 60 -23.76 10.31 -5.89
C GLU A 60 -24.74 9.19 -6.26
N ARG A 61 -24.26 8.07 -6.83
CA ARG A 61 -25.09 6.90 -7.16
C ARG A 61 -25.71 6.24 -5.92
N ILE A 62 -24.90 6.07 -4.87
CA ILE A 62 -25.35 5.53 -3.59
C ILE A 62 -26.48 6.40 -3.01
N ARG A 63 -26.32 7.72 -3.03
CA ARG A 63 -27.37 8.66 -2.57
C ARG A 63 -28.61 8.66 -3.46
N ALA A 64 -28.45 8.42 -4.76
CA ALA A 64 -29.55 8.31 -5.70
C ALA A 64 -30.28 6.96 -5.62
N GLY A 65 -29.76 5.99 -4.86
CA GLY A 65 -30.35 4.67 -4.69
C GLY A 65 -30.20 3.74 -5.89
N ASN A 66 -29.24 4.02 -6.78
CA ASN A 66 -28.99 3.24 -8.00
C ASN A 66 -27.55 2.70 -8.09
N ALA A 67 -26.85 2.56 -6.95
CA ALA A 67 -25.52 1.97 -6.89
C ALA A 67 -25.59 0.44 -7.00
N SER A 68 -24.68 -0.14 -7.78
CA SER A 68 -24.49 -1.60 -7.84
C SER A 68 -23.60 -2.12 -6.70
N ALA A 69 -23.49 -3.44 -6.56
CA ALA A 69 -22.55 -4.05 -5.63
C ALA A 69 -21.10 -3.65 -5.92
N GLU A 70 -20.73 -3.53 -7.20
CA GLU A 70 -19.41 -3.06 -7.62
C GLU A 70 -19.18 -1.60 -7.23
N ASP A 71 -20.17 -0.72 -7.36
CA ASP A 71 -20.04 0.68 -6.92
C ASP A 71 -19.72 0.75 -5.41
N TYR A 72 -20.37 -0.09 -4.61
CA TYR A 72 -20.08 -0.22 -3.18
C TYR A 72 -18.69 -0.81 -2.92
N PHE A 73 -18.30 -1.84 -3.67
CA PHE A 73 -16.97 -2.46 -3.54
C PHE A 73 -15.83 -1.50 -3.90
N GLU A 74 -15.99 -0.75 -4.99
CA GLU A 74 -15.04 0.28 -5.42
C GLU A 74 -14.94 1.41 -4.40
N MET A 75 -16.07 1.91 -3.90
CA MET A 75 -16.10 2.91 -2.82
C MET A 75 -15.37 2.39 -1.58
N GLY A 76 -15.68 1.16 -1.16
CA GLY A 76 -15.02 0.48 -0.04
C GLY A 76 -13.50 0.41 -0.23
N SER A 77 -13.06 0.00 -1.41
CA SER A 77 -11.64 -0.11 -1.79
C SER A 77 -10.91 1.24 -1.76
N ILE A 78 -11.55 2.31 -2.23
CA ILE A 78 -11.02 3.68 -2.15
C ILE A 78 -10.89 4.10 -0.68
N LEU A 79 -11.89 3.81 0.14
CA LEU A 79 -11.89 4.16 1.57
C LEU A 79 -10.81 3.39 2.34
N LEU A 80 -10.55 2.12 2.01
CA LEU A 80 -9.42 1.35 2.54
C LEU A 80 -8.08 2.04 2.21
N ARG A 81 -7.89 2.45 0.95
CA ARG A 81 -6.67 3.16 0.52
C ARG A 81 -6.51 4.52 1.23
N LYS A 82 -7.62 5.17 1.56
CA LYS A 82 -7.66 6.42 2.36
C LYS A 82 -7.54 6.17 3.87
N LYS A 83 -7.44 4.91 4.32
CA LYS A 83 -7.42 4.49 5.73
C LYS A 83 -8.67 4.87 6.52
N VAL A 84 -9.81 5.03 5.83
CA VAL A 84 -11.11 5.33 6.44
C VAL A 84 -11.88 4.03 6.67
N PHE A 85 -11.33 3.17 7.53
CA PHE A 85 -11.71 1.76 7.62
C PHE A 85 -13.17 1.53 8.03
N THR A 86 -13.73 2.30 8.97
CA THR A 86 -15.13 2.13 9.40
C THR A 86 -16.13 2.42 8.30
N GLN A 87 -15.84 3.37 7.41
CA GLN A 87 -16.71 3.65 6.25
C GLN A 87 -16.47 2.63 5.15
N ALA A 88 -15.22 2.18 4.97
CA ALA A 88 -14.89 1.13 4.02
C ALA A 88 -15.68 -0.14 4.33
N VAL A 89 -15.62 -0.64 5.57
CA VAL A 89 -16.35 -1.83 6.01
C VAL A 89 -17.84 -1.71 5.70
N ARG A 90 -18.48 -0.58 5.99
CA ARG A 90 -19.90 -0.38 5.70
C ARG A 90 -20.24 -0.48 4.21
N ASN A 91 -19.41 0.10 3.34
CA ASN A 91 -19.63 0.00 1.90
C ASN A 91 -19.36 -1.43 1.42
N LEU A 92 -18.32 -2.09 1.93
CA LEU A 92 -18.00 -3.46 1.55
C LEU A 92 -19.06 -4.47 2.04
N GLN A 93 -19.70 -4.23 3.18
CA GLN A 93 -20.84 -5.02 3.65
C GLN A 93 -22.04 -4.83 2.71
N ALA A 94 -22.32 -3.60 2.30
CA ALA A 94 -23.35 -3.34 1.30
C ALA A 94 -23.03 -4.00 -0.05
N ALA A 95 -21.75 -4.08 -0.42
CA ALA A 95 -21.31 -4.81 -1.62
C ALA A 95 -21.56 -6.33 -1.49
N GLU A 96 -21.22 -6.95 -0.35
CA GLU A 96 -21.50 -8.36 -0.06
C GLU A 96 -23.00 -8.65 -0.08
N GLU A 97 -23.81 -7.80 0.59
CA GLU A 97 -25.26 -7.98 0.72
C GLU A 97 -26.00 -7.88 -0.63
N ASN A 98 -25.52 -7.06 -1.55
CA ASN A 98 -26.15 -6.82 -2.85
C ASN A 98 -25.41 -7.49 -4.00
N TRP A 99 -24.45 -8.38 -3.72
CA TRP A 99 -23.58 -8.97 -4.73
C TRP A 99 -24.38 -9.74 -5.79
N ASP A 100 -24.25 -9.33 -7.04
CA ASP A 100 -24.87 -9.92 -8.21
C ASP A 100 -23.84 -10.39 -9.27
N GLY A 101 -22.54 -10.23 -8.97
CA GLY A 101 -21.42 -10.68 -9.79
C GLY A 101 -21.03 -12.15 -9.59
N ASP A 102 -19.86 -12.55 -10.13
CA ASP A 102 -19.34 -13.92 -9.97
C ASP A 102 -19.00 -14.21 -8.50
N GLU A 103 -19.30 -15.42 -8.05
CA GLU A 103 -18.98 -15.90 -6.71
C GLU A 103 -17.46 -15.97 -6.47
N GLN A 104 -16.68 -16.20 -7.54
CA GLN A 104 -15.22 -16.13 -7.43
C GLN A 104 -14.72 -14.70 -7.17
N ASP A 105 -15.40 -13.68 -7.72
CA ASP A 105 -15.06 -12.27 -7.52
C ASP A 105 -15.50 -11.76 -6.13
N LEU A 106 -16.52 -12.39 -5.53
CA LEU A 106 -16.92 -12.15 -4.13
C LEU A 106 -15.76 -12.42 -3.15
N ALA A 107 -14.80 -13.27 -3.52
CA ALA A 107 -13.57 -13.47 -2.74
C ALA A 107 -12.79 -12.16 -2.54
N LEU A 108 -12.81 -11.24 -3.51
CA LEU A 108 -12.15 -9.93 -3.42
C LEU A 108 -12.84 -9.04 -2.37
N VAL A 109 -14.18 -9.06 -2.33
CA VAL A 109 -14.98 -8.31 -1.35
C VAL A 109 -14.70 -8.82 0.07
N HIS A 110 -14.73 -10.14 0.28
CA HIS A 110 -14.41 -10.73 1.57
C HIS A 110 -12.99 -10.43 2.03
N ASN A 111 -11.99 -10.49 1.14
CA ASN A 111 -10.63 -10.09 1.49
C ASN A 111 -10.55 -8.60 1.88
N ALA A 112 -11.25 -7.72 1.16
CA ALA A 112 -11.32 -6.30 1.48
C ALA A 112 -12.04 -6.05 2.82
N LEU A 113 -13.13 -6.76 3.11
CA LEU A 113 -13.83 -6.73 4.39
C LEU A 113 -12.92 -7.14 5.53
N GLY A 114 -12.24 -8.28 5.38
CA GLY A 114 -11.29 -8.79 6.37
C GLY A 114 -10.19 -7.79 6.65
N PHE A 115 -9.65 -7.15 5.61
CA PHE A 115 -8.64 -6.10 5.76
C PHE A 115 -9.20 -4.88 6.51
N GLY A 116 -10.42 -4.45 6.19
CA GLY A 116 -11.13 -3.39 6.91
C GLY A 116 -11.32 -3.72 8.39
N TYR A 117 -11.79 -4.93 8.71
CA TYR A 117 -11.99 -5.40 10.08
C TYR A 117 -10.68 -5.45 10.87
N SER A 118 -9.62 -6.01 10.28
CA SER A 118 -8.28 -6.10 10.88
C SER A 118 -7.74 -4.71 11.27
N ASN A 119 -8.00 -3.68 10.46
CA ASN A 119 -7.60 -2.29 10.74
C ASN A 119 -8.56 -1.54 11.68
N THR A 120 -9.66 -2.16 12.09
CA THR A 120 -10.58 -1.66 13.13
C THR A 120 -10.52 -2.50 14.41
N ASP A 121 -9.46 -3.29 14.57
CA ASP A 121 -9.23 -4.19 15.72
C ASP A 121 -10.29 -5.29 15.92
N LYS A 122 -11.08 -5.56 14.87
CA LYS A 122 -12.08 -6.63 14.85
C LYS A 122 -11.47 -7.89 14.25
N ILE A 123 -10.49 -8.46 14.94
CA ILE A 123 -9.65 -9.54 14.40
C ILE A 123 -10.44 -10.81 14.12
N ASP A 124 -11.41 -11.16 14.97
CA ASP A 124 -12.26 -12.34 14.75
C ASP A 124 -13.14 -12.21 13.49
N ASP A 125 -13.76 -11.04 13.30
CA ASP A 125 -14.52 -10.74 12.07
C ASP A 125 -13.59 -10.80 10.85
N ALA A 126 -12.37 -10.28 10.97
CA ALA A 126 -11.38 -10.33 9.90
C ALA A 126 -11.04 -11.77 9.49
N ILE A 127 -10.81 -12.66 10.46
CA ILE A 127 -10.53 -14.08 10.21
C ILE A 127 -11.70 -14.75 9.50
N VAL A 128 -12.94 -14.47 9.90
CA VAL A 128 -14.14 -15.02 9.24
C VAL A 128 -14.17 -14.63 7.77
N GLU A 129 -13.98 -13.35 7.47
CA GLU A 129 -14.03 -12.83 6.10
C GLU A 129 -12.86 -13.34 5.24
N PHE A 130 -11.63 -13.35 5.78
CA PHE A 130 -10.50 -13.94 5.05
C PHE A 130 -10.69 -15.43 4.77
N LYS A 131 -11.30 -16.19 5.70
CA LYS A 131 -11.64 -17.60 5.48
C LYS A 131 -12.66 -17.79 4.36
N LYS A 132 -13.69 -16.93 4.28
CA LYS A 132 -14.62 -16.94 3.14
C LYS A 132 -13.87 -16.67 1.83
N SER A 133 -12.98 -15.68 1.81
CA SER A 133 -12.18 -15.34 0.63
C SER A 133 -11.35 -16.51 0.12
N VAL A 134 -10.57 -17.18 0.97
CA VAL A 134 -9.74 -18.33 0.54
C VAL A 134 -10.57 -19.57 0.22
N ALA A 135 -11.79 -19.69 0.73
CA ALA A 135 -12.70 -20.77 0.36
C ALA A 135 -13.29 -20.58 -1.05
N LEU A 136 -13.66 -19.34 -1.39
CA LEU A 136 -14.18 -18.97 -2.71
C LEU A 136 -13.07 -18.98 -3.76
N GLN A 137 -11.88 -18.51 -3.40
CA GLN A 137 -10.70 -18.49 -4.26
C GLN A 137 -9.47 -19.06 -3.55
N PRO A 138 -9.27 -20.39 -3.55
CA PRO A 138 -8.12 -21.03 -2.93
C PRO A 138 -6.76 -20.55 -3.48
N GLY A 139 -6.71 -20.08 -4.73
CA GLY A 139 -5.51 -19.50 -5.34
C GLY A 139 -5.21 -18.05 -4.95
N TYR A 140 -5.98 -17.43 -4.07
CA TYR A 140 -5.82 -16.02 -3.74
C TYR A 140 -4.72 -15.78 -2.71
N VAL A 141 -3.47 -15.71 -3.19
CA VAL A 141 -2.24 -15.53 -2.40
C VAL A 141 -2.36 -14.40 -1.37
N THR A 142 -2.92 -13.25 -1.75
CA THR A 142 -3.07 -12.11 -0.83
C THR A 142 -4.02 -12.41 0.33
N ALA A 143 -5.11 -13.15 0.10
CA ALA A 143 -6.04 -13.52 1.15
C ALA A 143 -5.40 -14.50 2.16
N TRP A 144 -4.57 -15.44 1.69
CA TRP A 144 -3.81 -16.33 2.56
C TRP A 144 -2.80 -15.57 3.45
N ASN A 145 -2.05 -14.61 2.88
CA ASN A 145 -1.16 -13.75 3.66
C ASN A 145 -1.94 -12.98 4.75
N ASN A 146 -3.06 -12.36 4.36
CA ASN A 146 -3.87 -11.56 5.28
C ASN A 146 -4.51 -12.41 6.39
N LEU A 147 -4.96 -13.62 6.06
CA LEU A 147 -5.47 -14.59 7.05
C LEU A 147 -4.38 -14.99 8.05
N GLY A 148 -3.15 -15.24 7.56
CA GLY A 148 -1.99 -15.52 8.40
C GLY A 148 -1.68 -14.37 9.37
N GLU A 149 -1.69 -13.14 8.87
CA GLU A 149 -1.47 -11.95 9.69
C GLU A 149 -2.55 -11.79 10.77
N ALA A 150 -3.81 -12.05 10.43
CA ALA A 150 -4.91 -11.99 11.39
C ALA A 150 -4.77 -13.04 12.51
N TYR A 151 -4.37 -14.27 12.16
CA TYR A 151 -4.06 -15.31 13.15
C TYR A 151 -2.87 -14.95 14.04
N GLU A 152 -1.81 -14.34 13.49
CA GLU A 152 -0.70 -13.83 14.30
C GLU A 152 -1.14 -12.76 15.30
N LYS A 153 -1.97 -11.80 14.86
CA LYS A 153 -2.55 -10.76 15.75
C LYS A 153 -3.34 -11.39 16.90
N LYS A 154 -4.01 -12.51 16.64
CA LYS A 154 -4.74 -13.31 17.63
C LYS A 154 -3.85 -14.24 18.47
N LYS A 155 -2.55 -14.31 18.16
CA LYS A 155 -1.55 -15.22 18.77
C LYS A 155 -1.80 -16.71 18.49
N GLU A 156 -2.58 -17.02 17.46
CA GLU A 156 -2.84 -18.37 16.96
C GLU A 156 -1.76 -18.74 15.94
N LEU A 157 -0.53 -18.94 16.42
CA LEU A 157 0.66 -19.05 15.56
C LEU A 157 0.67 -20.31 14.67
N LYS A 158 0.03 -21.40 15.09
CA LYS A 158 -0.02 -22.64 14.28
C LYS A 158 -0.88 -22.44 13.03
N GLU A 159 -2.00 -21.74 13.18
CA GLU A 159 -2.93 -21.39 12.12
C GLU A 159 -2.29 -20.36 11.19
N ALA A 160 -1.56 -19.38 11.73
CA ALA A 160 -0.79 -18.43 10.94
C ALA A 160 0.26 -19.11 10.05
N ILE A 161 1.05 -20.04 10.61
CA ILE A 161 2.05 -20.80 9.86
C ILE A 161 1.42 -21.52 8.67
N LYS A 162 0.31 -22.24 8.89
CA LYS A 162 -0.40 -22.94 7.80
C LYS A 162 -0.81 -21.98 6.67
N CYS A 163 -1.33 -20.81 7.02
CA CYS A 163 -1.75 -19.83 6.00
C CYS A 163 -0.57 -19.32 5.16
N TYR A 164 0.57 -19.04 5.79
CA TYR A 164 1.77 -18.64 5.06
C TYR A 164 2.39 -19.78 4.25
N GLU A 165 2.33 -21.02 4.74
CA GLU A 165 2.74 -22.21 3.98
C GLU A 165 1.88 -22.38 2.72
N GLU A 166 0.55 -22.29 2.82
CA GLU A 166 -0.35 -22.31 1.66
C GLU A 166 -0.02 -21.17 0.68
N SER A 167 0.27 -19.98 1.20
CA SER A 167 0.68 -18.88 0.35
C SER A 167 2.00 -19.16 -0.40
N LEU A 168 2.96 -19.88 0.19
CA LEU A 168 4.21 -20.26 -0.47
C LEU A 168 4.02 -21.44 -1.42
N VAL A 169 3.08 -22.34 -1.17
CA VAL A 169 2.70 -23.37 -2.15
C VAL A 169 2.18 -22.72 -3.43
N LEU A 170 1.32 -21.71 -3.29
CA LEU A 170 0.74 -20.98 -4.43
C LEU A 170 1.75 -20.03 -5.10
N SER A 171 2.61 -19.40 -4.32
CA SER A 171 3.63 -18.46 -4.79
C SER A 171 4.95 -18.68 -4.03
N PRO A 172 5.83 -19.56 -4.52
CA PRO A 172 7.07 -19.94 -3.82
C PRO A 172 8.02 -18.78 -3.50
N ASN A 173 7.93 -17.67 -4.23
CA ASN A 173 8.75 -16.48 -4.03
C ASN A 173 7.99 -15.34 -3.33
N ASN A 174 6.93 -15.63 -2.56
CA ASN A 174 6.19 -14.60 -1.82
C ASN A 174 7.02 -14.12 -0.61
N PRO A 175 7.56 -12.89 -0.64
CA PRO A 175 8.45 -12.40 0.40
C PRO A 175 7.72 -12.23 1.74
N THR A 176 6.46 -11.79 1.72
CA THR A 176 5.66 -11.61 2.92
C THR A 176 5.51 -12.93 3.67
N ALA A 177 5.13 -14.01 2.98
CA ALA A 177 4.94 -15.30 3.63
C ALA A 177 6.26 -15.88 4.18
N SER A 178 7.36 -15.79 3.42
CA SER A 178 8.66 -16.30 3.87
C SER A 178 9.21 -15.52 5.07
N GLU A 179 9.14 -14.19 5.05
CA GLU A 179 9.62 -13.34 6.15
C GLU A 179 8.83 -13.62 7.44
N ARG A 180 7.51 -13.74 7.34
CA ARG A 180 6.65 -13.98 8.51
C ARG A 180 6.84 -15.37 9.08
N LEU A 181 7.04 -16.41 8.25
CA LEU A 181 7.36 -17.75 8.74
C LEU A 181 8.71 -17.81 9.46
N GLU A 182 9.73 -17.14 8.92
CA GLU A 182 11.04 -17.04 9.57
C GLU A 182 10.90 -16.37 10.95
N GLU A 183 10.20 -15.23 11.00
CA GLU A 183 9.97 -14.48 12.24
C GLU A 183 9.23 -15.32 13.29
N ILE A 184 8.14 -16.00 12.92
CA ILE A 184 7.39 -16.87 13.84
C ILE A 184 8.27 -18.02 14.33
N THR A 185 9.02 -18.66 13.44
CA THR A 185 9.89 -19.80 13.79
C THR A 185 10.98 -19.38 14.77
N LEU A 186 11.57 -18.19 14.59
CA LEU A 186 12.56 -17.65 15.53
C LEU A 186 11.97 -17.37 16.91
N ARG A 187 10.73 -16.87 16.98
CA ARG A 187 10.03 -16.62 18.27
C ARG A 187 9.69 -17.90 19.04
N LEU A 188 9.62 -19.04 18.35
CA LEU A 188 9.28 -20.35 18.93
C LEU A 188 10.51 -21.19 19.33
N ARG A 189 11.72 -20.72 19.01
CA ARG A 189 12.99 -21.32 19.45
C ARG A 189 13.40 -20.78 20.82
#